data_AF-A0A7L3ULN0-F1
#
_entry.id   AF-A0A7L3ULN0-F1
#
_cell.length_a   1.000
_cell.length_b   1.000
_cell.length_c   1.000
_cell.angle_alpha   90.00
_cell.angle_beta   90.00
_cell.angle_gamma   90.00
#
_symmetry.space_group_name_H-M   'P 1'
#
loop_
_entity.id
_entity.type
_entity.pdbx_description
1 polymer ?
#
loop_
_entity_poly.entity_id
_entity_poly.type
_entity_poly.pdbx_seq_one_letter_code
_entity_poly.pdbx_strand_id
1 'polypeptide(L)'
;GTWRTQGVFPEETLLKVPSDIPVLSAATLSVNPCTAYRMLTDFRSLAPGDSVIQNAANSGVGQAVIQIAKAFGIKTINVVRDRPDLPKLVERLMALGADHVITEEMLRKPEMKDLFKSIPKPRLALNCVGGKSTTEMLRHLQPKGTMVTYGGMAKQPVMVPVSAFIFRDVELRGFWMTQWRKDHAQGE
;
A
#
# COMPACT_ATOMS: atom_id res chain seq x y z
N GLY A 1 13.74 15.12 16.13
CA GLY A 1 12.32 15.54 16.09
C GLY A 1 12.20 16.77 15.21
N THR A 2 11.26 16.78 14.28
CA THR A 2 11.21 17.77 13.17
C THR A 2 10.26 18.95 13.41
N TRP A 3 9.44 18.92 14.46
CA TRP A 3 8.59 20.06 14.85
C TRP A 3 9.40 21.09 15.64
N ARG A 4 10.08 21.97 14.90
CA ARG A 4 10.90 23.08 15.38
C ARG A 4 11.20 24.03 14.23
N THR A 5 11.60 25.26 14.53
CA THR A 5 11.98 26.25 13.51
C THR A 5 13.38 26.00 12.93
N GLN A 6 14.32 25.50 13.74
CA GLN A 6 15.70 25.23 13.34
C GLN A 6 16.33 24.08 14.15
N GLY A 7 17.41 23.48 13.65
CA GLY A 7 18.18 22.46 14.36
C GLY A 7 19.53 22.20 13.72
N VAL A 8 20.52 21.82 14.54
CA VAL A 8 21.85 21.36 14.09
C VAL A 8 21.85 19.84 14.15
N PHE A 9 22.26 19.19 13.06
CA PHE A 9 22.25 17.74 12.90
C PHE A 9 23.54 17.26 12.23
N PRO A 10 24.02 16.04 12.53
CA PRO A 10 25.12 15.42 11.79
C PRO A 10 24.75 15.20 10.32
N GLU A 11 25.71 15.39 9.41
CA GLU A 11 25.47 15.34 7.97
C GLU A 11 24.95 13.97 7.51
N GLU A 12 25.42 12.91 8.14
CA GLU A 12 25.06 11.51 7.89
C GLU A 12 23.60 11.19 8.23
N THR A 13 22.92 12.08 8.97
CA THR A 13 21.50 11.93 9.31
C THR A 13 20.57 12.67 8.35
N LEU A 14 21.13 13.38 7.37
CA LEU A 14 20.42 14.20 6.41
C LEU A 14 20.42 13.56 5.02
N LEU A 15 19.38 13.83 4.25
CA LEU A 15 19.31 13.45 2.83
C LEU A 15 19.12 14.72 2.01
N LYS A 16 19.98 14.91 1.02
CA LYS A 16 19.82 16.00 0.05
C LYS A 16 18.57 15.72 -0.79
N VAL A 17 17.65 16.68 -0.83
CA VAL A 17 16.46 16.64 -1.68
C VAL A 17 16.62 17.59 -2.86
N PRO A 18 15.98 17.32 -4.02
CA PRO A 18 15.96 18.26 -5.12
C PRO A 18 15.38 19.62 -4.70
N SER A 19 15.95 20.71 -5.21
CA SER A 19 15.51 22.09 -4.89
C SER A 19 14.43 22.61 -5.83
N ASP A 20 14.09 21.86 -6.87
CA ASP A 20 13.13 22.19 -7.92
C ASP A 20 11.74 21.55 -7.72
N ILE A 21 11.53 20.89 -6.57
CA ILE A 21 10.22 20.32 -6.21
C ILE A 21 9.47 21.22 -5.22
N PRO A 22 8.11 21.19 -5.21
CA PRO A 22 7.33 21.91 -4.22
C PRO A 22 7.71 21.50 -2.79
N VAL A 23 7.80 22.48 -1.88
CA VAL A 23 8.14 22.26 -0.46
C VAL A 23 7.22 21.22 0.20
N LEU A 24 5.93 21.24 -0.14
CA LEU A 24 4.95 20.26 0.38
C LEU A 24 5.28 18.82 -0.04
N SER A 25 5.79 18.63 -1.25
CA SER A 25 6.26 17.31 -1.73
C SER A 25 7.54 16.91 -1.00
N ALA A 26 8.52 17.81 -0.92
CA ALA A 26 9.77 17.56 -0.20
C ALA A 26 9.53 17.15 1.27
N ALA A 27 8.60 17.82 1.95
CA ALA A 27 8.26 17.56 3.35
C ALA A 27 7.65 16.17 3.60
N THR A 28 7.06 15.53 2.58
CA THR A 28 6.37 14.24 2.70
C THR A 28 7.07 13.09 1.97
N LEU A 29 8.10 13.39 1.18
CA LEU A 29 8.82 12.46 0.30
C LEU A 29 9.43 11.28 1.06
N SER A 30 9.96 11.53 2.25
CA SER A 30 10.87 10.62 2.94
C SER A 30 10.19 9.45 3.67
N VAL A 31 8.85 9.44 3.78
CA VAL A 31 8.12 8.41 4.53
C VAL A 31 7.09 7.71 3.65
N ASN A 32 6.05 8.42 3.19
CA ASN A 32 4.91 7.77 2.55
C ASN A 32 5.26 7.22 1.16
N PRO A 33 5.86 8.01 0.23
CA PRO A 33 6.28 7.50 -1.06
C PRO A 33 7.36 6.42 -0.96
N CYS A 34 8.34 6.57 -0.06
CA CYS A 34 9.35 5.53 0.16
C CYS A 34 8.72 4.21 0.63
N THR A 35 7.77 4.27 1.58
CA THR A 35 7.07 3.08 2.06
C THR A 35 6.30 2.39 0.93
N ALA A 36 5.55 3.17 0.13
CA ALA A 36 4.82 2.65 -1.02
C ALA A 36 5.75 1.99 -2.04
N TYR A 37 6.85 2.66 -2.40
CA TYR A 37 7.84 2.14 -3.34
C TYR A 37 8.41 0.80 -2.86
N ARG A 38 8.94 0.76 -1.63
CA ARG A 38 9.59 -0.44 -1.07
C ARG A 38 8.64 -1.63 -1.01
N MET A 39 7.39 -1.40 -0.59
CA MET A 39 6.40 -2.47 -0.57
C MET A 39 6.09 -3.01 -1.97
N LEU A 40 6.06 -2.16 -3.00
CA LEU A 40 5.82 -2.57 -4.38
C LEU A 40 7.02 -3.30 -5.01
N THR A 41 8.25 -3.01 -4.57
CA THR A 41 9.46 -3.54 -5.21
C THR A 41 10.11 -4.72 -4.48
N ASP A 42 9.96 -4.83 -3.16
CA ASP A 42 10.85 -5.68 -2.36
C ASP A 42 10.23 -7.05 -2.00
N PHE A 43 8.90 -7.21 -2.13
CA PHE A 43 8.19 -8.38 -1.63
C PHE A 43 7.75 -9.38 -2.71
N ARG A 44 7.41 -8.89 -3.90
CA ARG A 44 7.07 -9.70 -5.07
C ARG A 44 7.51 -8.98 -6.33
N SER A 45 8.05 -9.72 -7.28
CA SER A 45 8.25 -9.22 -8.64
C SER A 45 6.89 -9.06 -9.31
N LEU A 46 6.56 -7.83 -9.70
CA LEU A 46 5.34 -7.47 -10.41
C LEU A 46 5.72 -6.97 -11.81
N ALA A 47 5.08 -7.54 -12.83
CA ALA A 47 5.21 -7.09 -14.20
C ALA A 47 4.08 -6.09 -14.55
N PRO A 48 4.26 -5.23 -15.56
CA PRO A 48 3.14 -4.46 -16.11
C PRO A 48 1.96 -5.38 -16.45
N GLY A 49 0.76 -4.99 -16.01
CA GLY A 49 -0.46 -5.80 -16.12
C GLY A 49 -0.78 -6.68 -14.91
N ASP A 50 0.20 -7.00 -14.05
CA ASP A 50 -0.08 -7.61 -12.74
C ASP A 50 -0.90 -6.65 -11.86
N SER A 51 -1.55 -7.20 -10.84
CA SER A 51 -2.38 -6.40 -9.93
C SER A 51 -1.95 -6.47 -8.46
N VAL A 52 -2.26 -5.39 -7.75
CA VAL A 52 -2.08 -5.19 -6.31
C VAL A 52 -3.42 -4.79 -5.70
N ILE A 53 -3.72 -5.30 -4.51
CA ILE A 53 -4.85 -4.84 -3.69
C ILE A 53 -4.34 -4.12 -2.44
N GLN A 54 -4.95 -3.00 -2.08
CA GLN A 54 -4.61 -2.30 -0.85
C GLN A 54 -5.85 -1.83 -0.10
N ASN A 55 -5.79 -1.82 1.23
CA ASN A 55 -6.73 -1.04 2.04
C ASN A 55 -6.12 0.28 2.46
N ALA A 56 -6.94 1.13 3.09
CA ALA A 56 -6.55 2.48 3.43
C ALA A 56 -6.07 3.29 2.21
N ALA A 57 -6.65 3.07 1.04
CA ALA A 57 -6.15 3.63 -0.21
C ALA A 57 -6.15 5.18 -0.25
N ASN A 58 -6.98 5.81 0.59
CA ASN A 58 -6.99 7.27 0.74
C ASN A 58 -5.88 7.83 1.67
N SER A 59 -5.09 6.97 2.33
CA SER A 59 -3.96 7.40 3.16
C SER A 59 -2.82 7.99 2.31
N GLY A 60 -1.86 8.67 2.94
CA GLY A 60 -0.69 9.19 2.23
C GLY A 60 0.13 8.09 1.53
N VAL A 61 0.30 6.93 2.18
CA VAL A 61 0.94 5.75 1.56
C VAL A 61 0.06 5.21 0.43
N GLY A 62 -1.26 5.08 0.65
CA GLY A 62 -2.15 4.51 -0.35
C GLY A 62 -2.25 5.32 -1.64
N GLN A 63 -2.26 6.65 -1.53
CA GLN A 63 -2.21 7.55 -2.69
C GLN A 63 -0.86 7.49 -3.42
N ALA A 64 0.24 7.25 -2.70
CA ALA A 64 1.55 7.03 -3.32
C ALA A 64 1.61 5.66 -4.02
N VAL A 65 1.04 4.60 -3.44
CA VAL A 65 0.91 3.28 -4.08
C VAL A 65 0.18 3.40 -5.42
N ILE A 66 -0.95 4.13 -5.47
CA ILE A 66 -1.71 4.34 -6.72
C ILE A 66 -0.82 4.93 -7.82
N GLN A 67 -0.13 6.03 -7.50
CA GLN A 67 0.67 6.76 -8.49
C GLN A 67 1.91 5.97 -8.93
N ILE A 68 2.61 5.32 -8.00
CA ILE A 68 3.80 4.52 -8.31
C ILE A 68 3.41 3.26 -9.10
N ALA A 69 2.34 2.57 -8.71
CA ALA A 69 1.84 1.40 -9.44
C ALA A 69 1.44 1.77 -10.88
N LYS A 70 0.74 2.90 -11.07
CA LYS A 70 0.44 3.42 -12.41
C LYS A 70 1.70 3.67 -13.22
N ALA A 71 2.74 4.28 -12.63
CA ALA A 71 4.02 4.50 -13.30
C ALA A 71 4.72 3.18 -13.70
N PHE A 72 4.51 2.10 -12.95
CA PHE A 72 5.01 0.75 -13.26
C PHE A 72 4.09 -0.07 -14.17
N GLY A 73 2.93 0.46 -14.57
CA GLY A 73 1.93 -0.29 -15.34
C GLY A 73 1.23 -1.40 -14.54
N ILE A 74 1.29 -1.36 -13.21
CA ILE A 74 0.66 -2.30 -12.30
C ILE A 74 -0.78 -1.85 -12.00
N LYS A 75 -1.72 -2.78 -12.07
CA LYS A 75 -3.15 -2.55 -11.81
C LYS A 75 -3.45 -2.46 -10.31
N THR A 76 -4.31 -1.52 -9.91
CA THR A 76 -4.61 -1.28 -8.49
C THR A 76 -6.07 -1.50 -8.13
N ILE A 77 -6.30 -2.29 -7.07
CA ILE A 77 -7.60 -2.45 -6.40
C ILE A 77 -7.52 -1.72 -5.07
N ASN A 78 -8.27 -0.64 -4.94
CA ASN A 78 -8.10 0.35 -3.88
C ASN A 78 -9.29 0.34 -2.93
N VAL A 79 -9.14 -0.34 -1.80
CA VAL A 79 -10.19 -0.46 -0.78
C VAL A 79 -10.21 0.79 0.10
N VAL A 80 -11.38 1.41 0.18
CA VAL A 80 -11.68 2.57 1.03
C VAL A 80 -12.80 2.25 2.01
N ARG A 81 -12.87 3.01 3.10
CA ARG A 81 -14.01 2.92 4.02
C ARG A 81 -15.26 3.51 3.38
N ASP A 82 -16.41 2.91 3.68
CA ASP A 82 -17.72 3.46 3.36
C ASP A 82 -17.87 4.85 3.98
N ARG A 83 -18.44 5.78 3.22
CA ARG A 83 -18.58 7.20 3.61
C ARG A 83 -19.61 7.92 2.73
N PRO A 84 -20.26 8.99 3.23
CA PRO A 84 -21.26 9.74 2.46
C PRO A 84 -20.71 10.38 1.17
N ASP A 85 -19.47 10.87 1.20
CA ASP A 85 -18.79 11.54 0.09
C ASP A 85 -17.98 10.57 -0.80
N LEU A 86 -18.38 9.30 -0.86
CA LEU A 86 -17.68 8.27 -1.64
C LEU A 86 -17.46 8.65 -3.11
N PRO A 87 -18.44 9.20 -3.86
CA PRO A 87 -18.24 9.54 -5.27
C PRO A 87 -17.07 10.51 -5.50
N LYS A 88 -16.97 11.55 -4.67
CA LYS A 88 -15.87 12.54 -4.73
C LYS A 88 -14.52 11.92 -4.38
N LEU A 89 -14.50 10.98 -3.43
CA LEU A 89 -13.29 10.24 -3.11
C LEU A 89 -12.85 9.36 -4.28
N VAL A 90 -13.78 8.62 -4.89
CA VAL A 90 -13.52 7.77 -6.05
C VAL A 90 -12.94 8.60 -7.18
N GLU A 91 -13.60 9.69 -7.57
CA GLU A 91 -13.13 10.60 -8.62
C GLU A 91 -11.67 11.05 -8.37
N ARG A 92 -11.36 11.49 -7.14
CA ARG A 92 -10.00 11.91 -6.79
C ARG A 92 -8.98 10.78 -6.90
N LEU A 93 -9.29 9.57 -6.42
CA LEU A 93 -8.36 8.44 -6.51
C LEU A 93 -8.18 7.97 -7.95
N MET A 94 -9.24 8.00 -8.77
CA MET A 94 -9.16 7.72 -10.21
C MET A 94 -8.28 8.76 -10.93
N ALA A 95 -8.40 10.05 -10.57
CA ALA A 95 -7.54 11.10 -11.12
C ALA A 95 -6.05 10.90 -10.76
N LEU A 96 -5.75 10.31 -9.60
CA LEU A 96 -4.38 9.90 -9.23
C LEU A 96 -3.89 8.66 -10.01
N GLY A 97 -4.78 7.94 -10.69
CA GLY A 97 -4.43 6.78 -11.49
C GLY A 97 -4.89 5.43 -10.97
N ALA A 98 -5.84 5.40 -10.02
CA ALA A 98 -6.43 4.14 -9.58
C ALA A 98 -7.15 3.43 -10.75
N ASP A 99 -7.09 2.10 -10.80
CA ASP A 99 -7.88 1.33 -11.78
C ASP A 99 -9.26 1.01 -11.20
N HIS A 100 -9.31 0.57 -9.94
CA HIS A 100 -10.55 0.26 -9.24
C HIS A 100 -10.53 0.81 -7.83
N VAL A 101 -11.62 1.46 -7.43
CA VAL A 101 -11.87 1.92 -6.06
C VAL A 101 -13.12 1.24 -5.56
N ILE A 102 -13.01 0.50 -4.46
CA ILE A 102 -14.10 -0.29 -3.88
C ILE A 102 -14.21 -0.02 -2.38
N THR A 103 -15.38 -0.26 -1.80
CA THR A 103 -15.55 -0.12 -0.36
C THR A 103 -15.23 -1.42 0.40
N GLU A 104 -15.06 -1.33 1.71
CA GLU A 104 -14.97 -2.48 2.62
C GLU A 104 -16.21 -3.38 2.53
N GLU A 105 -17.39 -2.81 2.29
CA GLU A 105 -18.61 -3.57 2.04
C GLU A 105 -18.53 -4.35 0.72
N MET A 106 -18.15 -3.67 -0.37
CA MET A 106 -18.00 -4.31 -1.69
C MET A 106 -16.95 -5.42 -1.68
N LEU A 107 -15.85 -5.25 -0.93
CA LEU A 107 -14.79 -6.25 -0.81
C LEU A 107 -15.29 -7.63 -0.34
N ARG A 108 -16.38 -7.66 0.44
CA ARG A 108 -16.99 -8.87 1.03
C ARG A 108 -18.04 -9.50 0.12
N LYS A 109 -18.47 -8.79 -0.91
CA LYS A 109 -19.58 -9.19 -1.77
C LYS A 109 -19.12 -10.17 -2.86
N PRO A 110 -19.93 -11.19 -3.21
CA PRO A 110 -19.63 -12.13 -4.29
C PRO A 110 -19.29 -11.50 -5.64
N GLU A 111 -19.83 -10.31 -5.90
CA GLU A 111 -19.67 -9.46 -7.08
C GLU A 111 -18.20 -9.06 -7.32
N MET A 112 -17.34 -9.15 -6.30
CA MET A 112 -15.89 -9.05 -6.49
C MET A 112 -15.34 -10.05 -7.51
N LYS A 113 -16.02 -11.18 -7.75
CA LYS A 113 -15.63 -12.14 -8.79
C LYS A 113 -15.71 -11.54 -10.20
N ASP A 114 -16.63 -10.59 -10.43
CA ASP A 114 -16.78 -9.95 -11.74
C ASP A 114 -15.62 -9.02 -12.04
N LEU A 115 -15.06 -8.37 -11.01
CA LEU A 115 -13.83 -7.57 -11.15
C LEU A 115 -12.66 -8.40 -11.69
N PHE A 116 -12.53 -9.65 -11.24
CA PHE A 116 -11.44 -10.53 -11.68
C PHE A 116 -11.65 -11.14 -13.07
N LYS A 117 -12.74 -10.78 -13.77
CA LYS A 117 -12.90 -11.08 -15.20
C LYS A 117 -12.13 -10.10 -16.08
N SER A 118 -11.90 -8.87 -15.60
CA SER A 118 -11.21 -7.82 -16.36
C SER A 118 -9.76 -7.58 -15.92
N ILE A 119 -9.39 -7.98 -14.71
CA ILE A 119 -8.02 -7.87 -14.18
C ILE A 119 -7.58 -9.17 -13.50
N PRO A 120 -6.28 -9.51 -13.49
CA PRO A 120 -5.81 -10.67 -12.74
C PRO A 120 -6.06 -10.46 -11.25
N LYS A 121 -6.20 -11.57 -10.50
CA LYS A 121 -6.18 -11.52 -9.03
C LYS A 121 -4.82 -10.97 -8.55
N PRO A 122 -4.77 -10.25 -7.42
CA PRO A 122 -3.54 -9.64 -6.94
C PRO A 122 -2.52 -10.66 -6.45
N ARG A 123 -1.25 -10.44 -6.80
CA ARG A 123 -0.10 -11.20 -6.25
C ARG A 123 0.41 -10.61 -4.94
N LEU A 124 0.13 -9.33 -4.73
CA LEU A 124 0.55 -8.56 -3.56
C LEU A 124 -0.64 -7.81 -2.96
N ALA A 125 -0.75 -7.86 -1.64
CA ALA A 125 -1.72 -7.12 -0.85
C ALA A 125 -1.02 -6.18 0.14
N LEU A 126 -1.46 -4.94 0.25
CA LEU A 126 -0.89 -3.93 1.15
C LEU A 126 -1.90 -3.55 2.23
N ASN A 127 -1.59 -3.87 3.48
CA ASN A 127 -2.47 -3.73 4.62
C ASN A 127 -1.99 -2.66 5.62
N CYS A 128 -2.91 -1.80 6.04
CA CYS A 128 -2.72 -0.79 7.09
C CYS A 128 -3.90 -0.72 8.08
N VAL A 129 -4.86 -1.64 7.99
CA VAL A 129 -6.09 -1.60 8.80
C VAL A 129 -6.04 -2.67 9.89
N GLY A 130 -5.79 -3.93 9.54
CA GLY A 130 -5.95 -5.07 10.45
C GLY A 130 -7.38 -5.66 10.45
N GLY A 131 -7.64 -6.64 11.32
CA GLY A 131 -8.97 -7.23 11.52
C GLY A 131 -9.62 -7.80 10.27
N LYS A 132 -10.95 -7.68 10.17
CA LYS A 132 -11.76 -8.28 9.10
C LYS A 132 -11.35 -7.83 7.69
N SER A 133 -11.01 -6.55 7.50
CA SER A 133 -10.53 -6.01 6.22
C SER A 133 -9.36 -6.84 5.66
N THR A 134 -8.45 -7.25 6.56
CA THR A 134 -7.27 -8.04 6.19
C THR A 134 -7.66 -9.45 5.72
N THR A 135 -8.55 -10.11 6.46
CA THR A 135 -9.05 -11.44 6.08
C THR A 135 -9.78 -11.42 4.74
N GLU A 136 -10.52 -10.36 4.45
CA GLU A 136 -11.24 -10.21 3.18
C GLU A 136 -10.29 -9.96 2.00
N MET A 137 -9.27 -9.12 2.17
CA MET A 137 -8.23 -8.96 1.15
C MET A 137 -7.50 -10.27 0.84
N LEU A 138 -7.21 -11.11 1.86
CA LEU A 138 -6.56 -12.41 1.67
C LEU A 138 -7.38 -13.37 0.79
N ARG A 139 -8.72 -13.28 0.79
CA ARG A 139 -9.58 -14.12 -0.05
C ARG A 139 -9.35 -13.88 -1.55
N HIS A 140 -8.93 -12.67 -1.89
CA HIS A 140 -8.75 -12.24 -3.28
C HIS A 140 -7.34 -12.43 -3.81
N LEU A 141 -6.37 -12.68 -2.94
CA LEU A 141 -4.98 -12.92 -3.32
C LEU A 141 -4.82 -14.14 -4.25
N GLN A 142 -3.80 -14.18 -5.10
CA GLN A 142 -3.44 -15.41 -5.78
C GLN A 142 -2.84 -16.43 -4.80
N PRO A 143 -2.87 -17.74 -5.11
CA PRO A 143 -1.99 -18.70 -4.45
C PRO A 143 -0.53 -18.21 -4.52
N LYS A 144 0.26 -18.44 -3.47
CA LYS A 144 1.62 -17.92 -3.32
C LYS A 144 1.72 -16.39 -3.31
N GLY A 145 0.61 -15.68 -3.11
CA GLY A 145 0.63 -14.24 -2.97
C GLY A 145 1.18 -13.81 -1.60
N THR A 146 1.62 -12.55 -1.52
CA THR A 146 2.12 -11.96 -0.27
C THR A 146 1.21 -10.84 0.21
N MET A 147 0.96 -10.79 1.50
CA MET A 147 0.37 -9.63 2.15
C MET A 147 1.40 -8.94 3.04
N VAL A 148 1.63 -7.65 2.78
CA VAL A 148 2.54 -6.80 3.52
C VAL A 148 1.74 -5.87 4.43
N THR A 149 1.98 -5.94 5.73
CA THR A 149 1.38 -5.06 6.73
C THR A 149 2.38 -3.98 7.15
N TYR A 150 2.02 -2.71 6.96
CA TYR A 150 2.86 -1.56 7.30
C TYR A 150 2.23 -0.62 8.35
N GLY A 151 1.05 -0.96 8.85
CA GLY A 151 0.34 -0.23 9.87
C GLY A 151 -0.90 -0.98 10.37
N GLY A 152 -1.60 -0.39 11.35
CA GLY A 152 -2.75 -1.03 11.99
C GLY A 152 -3.72 -0.02 12.57
N MET A 153 -4.39 0.74 11.71
CA MET A 153 -5.31 1.81 12.12
C MET A 153 -6.47 1.32 12.99
N ALA A 154 -6.96 0.09 12.79
CA ALA A 154 -8.05 -0.47 13.59
C ALA A 154 -7.59 -0.95 14.98
N LYS A 155 -6.27 -1.01 15.23
CA LYS A 155 -5.67 -1.64 16.43
C LYS A 155 -6.14 -3.08 16.66
N GLN A 156 -6.50 -3.76 15.57
CA GLN A 156 -6.93 -5.16 15.58
C GLN A 156 -5.80 -6.03 15.03
N PRO A 157 -5.60 -7.24 15.56
CA PRO A 157 -4.61 -8.16 15.02
C PRO A 157 -4.96 -8.54 13.57
N VAL A 158 -3.95 -8.97 12.84
CA VAL A 158 -4.12 -9.59 11.52
C VAL A 158 -4.56 -11.04 11.73
N MET A 159 -5.74 -11.39 11.23
CA MET A 159 -6.30 -12.74 11.34
C MET A 159 -6.22 -13.46 9.99
N VAL A 160 -5.60 -14.64 9.98
CA VAL A 160 -5.38 -15.44 8.77
C VAL A 160 -5.97 -16.84 8.95
N PRO A 161 -6.82 -17.30 8.01
CA PRO A 161 -7.28 -18.69 8.03
C PRO A 161 -6.13 -19.67 7.80
N VAL A 162 -6.06 -20.74 8.59
CA VAL A 162 -5.07 -21.82 8.43
C VAL A 162 -5.07 -22.39 7.01
N SER A 163 -6.26 -22.51 6.39
CA SER A 163 -6.41 -22.98 5.02
C SER A 163 -5.72 -22.08 3.99
N ALA A 164 -5.62 -20.77 4.25
CA ALA A 164 -4.91 -19.85 3.36
C ALA A 164 -3.40 -20.11 3.39
N PHE A 165 -2.84 -20.40 4.58
CA PHE A 165 -1.43 -20.78 4.70
C PHE A 165 -1.15 -22.13 4.05
N ILE A 166 -1.91 -23.18 4.40
CA ILE A 166 -1.58 -24.55 3.98
C ILE A 166 -1.90 -24.78 2.49
N PHE A 167 -3.09 -24.37 2.04
CA PHE A 167 -3.58 -24.77 0.70
C PHE A 167 -3.43 -23.70 -0.37
N ARG A 168 -3.14 -22.46 0.04
CA ARG A 168 -2.86 -21.35 -0.88
C ARG A 168 -1.46 -20.79 -0.74
N ASP A 169 -0.66 -21.29 0.21
CA ASP A 169 0.75 -20.94 0.39
C ASP A 169 0.97 -19.41 0.45
N VAL A 170 0.07 -18.70 1.15
CA VAL A 170 0.16 -17.24 1.26
C VAL A 170 1.25 -16.84 2.24
N GLU A 171 1.99 -15.79 1.92
CA GLU A 171 2.99 -15.20 2.81
C GLU A 171 2.43 -13.95 3.51
N LEU A 172 2.73 -13.80 4.79
CA LEU A 172 2.47 -12.56 5.52
C LEU A 172 3.78 -11.94 5.99
N ARG A 173 3.94 -10.65 5.74
CA ARG A 173 5.15 -9.89 6.04
C ARG A 173 4.82 -8.57 6.73
N GLY A 174 5.73 -8.10 7.57
CA GLY A 174 5.73 -6.74 8.07
C GLY A 174 6.67 -5.87 7.23
N PHE A 175 6.38 -4.58 7.12
CA PHE A 175 7.32 -3.60 6.59
C PHE A 175 7.44 -2.40 7.52
N TRP A 176 8.67 -2.02 7.86
CA TRP A 176 8.97 -0.88 8.71
C TRP A 176 10.04 0.00 8.07
N MET A 177 9.62 1.15 7.53
CA MET A 177 10.48 2.08 6.79
C MET A 177 11.70 2.55 7.61
N THR A 178 11.55 2.76 8.92
CA THR A 178 12.66 3.17 9.79
C THR A 178 13.70 2.08 9.93
N GLN A 179 13.29 0.81 10.06
CA GLN A 179 14.23 -0.30 10.15
C GLN A 179 14.93 -0.52 8.82
N TRP A 180 14.18 -0.51 7.72
CA TRP A 180 14.75 -0.59 6.37
C TRP A 180 15.86 0.46 6.17
N ARG A 181 15.63 1.71 6.60
CA ARG A 181 16.67 2.75 6.56
C ARG A 181 17.90 2.40 7.38
N LYS A 182 17.75 1.88 8.59
CA LYS A 182 18.89 1.50 9.44
C LYS A 182 19.72 0.39 8.78
N ASP A 183 19.03 -0.60 8.22
CA ASP A 183 19.68 -1.75 7.59
C ASP A 183 20.44 -1.36 6.31
N HIS A 184 20.04 -0.26 5.66
CA HIS A 184 20.65 0.23 4.41
C HIS A 184 21.46 1.53 4.60
N ALA A 185 21.62 2.03 5.83
CA ALA A 185 22.42 3.22 6.12
C ALA A 185 23.93 2.92 6.14
N GLN A 186 24.33 1.64 6.15
CA GLN A 186 25.73 1.19 6.17
C GLN A 186 26.24 0.73 4.79
N GLY A 187 25.58 1.14 3.70
CA GLY A 187 25.95 0.75 2.34
C GLY A 187 26.03 1.95 1.40
N GLU A 188 27.14 2.69 1.50
CA GLU A 188 27.96 3.29 0.44
C GLU A 188 29.07 4.14 1.09
#